data_AF-A0A2E4JDU3-F1
#
_entry.id   AF-A0A2E4JDU3-F1
#
_cell.length_a   1.000
_cell.length_b   1.000
_cell.length_c   1.000
_cell.angle_alpha   90.00
_cell.angle_beta   90.00
_cell.angle_gamma   90.00
#
_symmetry.space_group_name_H-M   'P 1'
#
loop_
_entity.id
_entity.type
_entity.pdbx_description
1 polymer ?
#
loop_
_entity_poly.entity_id
_entity_poly.type
_entity_poly.pdbx_seq_one_letter_code
_entity_poly.pdbx_strand_id
1 'polypeptide(L)'
;MALRAHQPSAVILGVSLLGLTLSSCSSSGVSTAPENPASALSASQQVAADHNLLLLATVRTSTMQREMQQAADAGYSLAGIQGGKTAWGTWELVVVMQRNPDSTPRTEYRLLATIKTSTMEEELQRAGNAGFHYRTQTSLDKETVVILERNRDLESIQRIEYKLLATTKTSTMQQELLAATAAGFNFSGVTVAEHLFGGKEVVTILSRPVTGN
;
A
#
# COMPACT_ATOMS: atom_id res chain seq x y z
N MET A 1 37.55 6.10 19.89
CA MET A 1 36.37 5.39 20.42
C MET A 1 35.41 5.21 19.24
N ALA A 2 35.56 4.11 18.50
CA ALA A 2 34.97 3.92 17.18
C ALA A 2 33.57 3.30 17.29
N LEU A 3 32.56 3.98 16.75
CA LEU A 3 31.18 3.51 16.65
C LEU A 3 31.10 2.43 15.56
N ARG A 4 30.81 1.19 15.97
CA ARG A 4 30.59 0.05 15.07
C ARG A 4 29.13 0.06 14.64
N ALA A 5 28.88 0.46 13.39
CA ALA A 5 27.55 0.43 12.78
C ALA A 5 27.08 -1.02 12.58
N HIS A 6 25.86 -1.30 13.05
CA HIS A 6 25.17 -2.57 12.95
C HIS A 6 24.51 -2.67 11.56
N GLN A 7 24.94 -3.63 10.73
CA GLN A 7 24.28 -3.95 9.46
C GLN A 7 23.13 -4.94 9.70
N PRO A 8 21.93 -4.75 9.11
CA PRO A 8 20.90 -5.77 9.11
C PRO A 8 21.14 -6.80 7.99
N SER A 9 21.19 -8.07 8.37
CA SER A 9 21.29 -9.23 7.48
C SER A 9 20.02 -9.40 6.65
N ALA A 10 20.15 -9.36 5.32
CA ALA A 10 19.12 -9.84 4.40
C ALA A 10 19.14 -11.38 4.39
N VAL A 11 18.03 -12.02 4.75
CA VAL A 11 17.85 -13.47 4.65
C VAL A 11 17.11 -13.76 3.36
N ILE A 12 17.81 -14.33 2.37
CA ILE A 12 17.22 -14.86 1.13
C ILE A 12 16.75 -16.28 1.43
N LEU A 13 15.43 -16.50 1.38
CA LEU A 13 14.81 -17.82 1.51
C LEU A 13 15.11 -18.66 0.26
N GLY A 14 15.97 -19.67 0.41
CA GLY A 14 16.24 -20.69 -0.59
C GLY A 14 15.04 -21.62 -0.76
N VAL A 15 14.52 -21.70 -1.99
CA VAL A 15 13.53 -22.71 -2.38
C VAL A 15 14.27 -24.04 -2.51
N SER A 16 14.06 -24.93 -1.54
CA SER A 16 14.55 -26.31 -1.58
C SER A 16 13.56 -27.16 -2.39
N LEU A 17 13.88 -27.38 -3.66
CA LEU A 17 13.15 -28.30 -4.52
C LEU A 17 14.09 -29.43 -4.94
N LEU A 18 13.98 -30.62 -4.33
CA LEU A 18 14.49 -31.83 -4.99
C LEU A 18 13.87 -33.10 -4.44
N GLY A 19 13.36 -33.93 -5.36
CA GLY A 19 12.85 -35.26 -5.06
C GLY A 19 12.12 -35.98 -6.21
N LEU A 20 12.44 -35.73 -7.48
CA LEU A 20 12.07 -36.65 -8.57
C LEU A 20 13.31 -37.03 -9.37
N THR A 21 13.71 -38.29 -9.26
CA THR A 21 14.81 -38.89 -10.01
C THR A 21 14.30 -39.38 -11.37
N LEU A 22 14.87 -38.86 -12.45
CA LEU A 22 14.74 -39.46 -13.78
C LEU A 22 16.13 -39.69 -14.39
N SER A 23 16.24 -40.88 -14.97
CA SER A 23 17.43 -41.49 -15.55
C SER A 23 18.15 -40.64 -16.59
N SER A 24 19.45 -40.86 -16.63
CA SER A 24 20.47 -40.35 -17.54
C SER A 24 20.15 -40.50 -19.03
N CYS A 25 20.37 -39.43 -19.78
CA CYS A 25 20.81 -39.45 -21.17
C CYS A 25 21.92 -38.40 -21.37
N SER A 26 22.97 -38.79 -22.09
CA SER A 26 24.27 -38.10 -22.17
C SER A 26 24.41 -37.14 -23.35
N SER A 27 25.35 -36.19 -23.19
CA SER A 27 26.04 -35.33 -24.18
C SER A 27 25.21 -34.18 -24.77
N SER A 28 25.69 -32.93 -24.90
CA SER A 28 27.05 -32.44 -25.22
C SER A 28 27.31 -31.06 -24.59
N GLY A 29 28.60 -30.68 -24.50
CA GLY A 29 29.13 -29.66 -23.59
C GLY A 29 28.59 -28.23 -23.68
N VAL A 30 28.56 -27.58 -22.52
CA VAL A 30 28.46 -26.13 -22.34
C VAL A 30 29.49 -25.70 -21.30
N SER A 31 30.26 -24.67 -21.66
CA SER A 31 31.28 -24.00 -20.87
C SER A 31 30.70 -23.44 -19.57
N THR A 32 31.26 -23.83 -18.42
CA THR A 32 30.92 -23.27 -17.10
C THR A 32 31.75 -22.02 -16.84
N ALA A 33 31.21 -20.86 -17.22
CA ALA A 33 31.59 -19.60 -16.60
C ALA A 33 30.69 -19.36 -15.36
N PRO A 34 31.23 -18.90 -14.22
CA PRO A 34 30.42 -18.59 -13.06
C PRO A 34 29.52 -17.38 -13.38
N GLU A 35 28.20 -17.55 -13.31
CA GLU A 35 27.27 -16.43 -13.39
C GLU A 35 27.52 -15.48 -12.22
N ASN A 36 28.06 -14.31 -12.56
CA ASN A 36 28.23 -13.20 -11.65
C ASN A 36 26.85 -12.79 -11.09
N PRO A 37 26.65 -12.70 -9.76
CA PRO A 37 25.39 -12.25 -9.18
C PRO A 37 25.02 -10.81 -9.55
N ALA A 38 25.97 -10.03 -10.06
CA ALA A 38 25.73 -8.72 -10.67
C ALA A 38 24.93 -8.78 -12.00
N SER A 39 25.02 -9.90 -12.73
CA SER A 39 24.31 -10.11 -14.00
C SER A 39 22.83 -10.46 -13.79
N ALA A 40 22.47 -11.10 -12.67
CA ALA A 40 21.07 -11.41 -12.34
C ALA A 40 20.28 -10.16 -11.90
N LEU A 41 20.93 -9.21 -11.21
CA LEU A 41 20.37 -7.89 -10.91
C LEU A 41 20.18 -7.08 -12.20
N SER A 42 21.15 -7.14 -13.11
CA SER A 42 21.05 -6.46 -14.41
C SER A 42 19.97 -7.07 -15.32
N ALA A 43 19.79 -8.40 -15.33
CA ALA A 43 18.73 -9.06 -16.09
C ALA A 43 17.33 -8.77 -15.53
N SER A 44 17.16 -8.72 -14.21
CA SER A 44 15.89 -8.32 -13.58
C SER A 44 15.57 -6.83 -13.75
N GLN A 45 16.59 -5.97 -13.83
CA GLN A 45 16.44 -4.55 -14.16
C GLN A 45 16.17 -4.31 -15.67
N GLN A 46 16.62 -5.20 -16.54
CA GLN A 46 16.44 -5.08 -18.00
C GLN A 46 15.12 -5.70 -18.49
N VAL A 47 14.59 -6.70 -17.80
CA VAL A 47 13.23 -7.20 -18.00
C VAL A 47 12.17 -6.18 -17.51
N ALA A 48 12.48 -5.38 -16.49
CA ALA A 48 11.58 -4.35 -15.96
C ALA A 48 11.24 -3.23 -16.97
N ALA A 49 12.01 -3.05 -18.05
CA ALA A 49 11.73 -2.06 -19.08
C ALA A 49 10.45 -2.35 -19.89
N ASP A 50 9.96 -3.61 -19.87
CA ASP A 50 8.72 -4.05 -20.54
C ASP A 50 7.59 -4.38 -19.54
N HIS A 51 7.85 -4.26 -18.23
CA HIS A 51 6.91 -4.71 -17.20
C HIS A 51 6.14 -3.51 -16.63
N ASN A 52 4.86 -3.44 -17.02
CA ASN A 52 3.93 -2.42 -16.57
C ASN A 52 3.51 -2.59 -15.09
N LEU A 53 4.04 -3.57 -14.35
CA LEU A 53 3.66 -3.86 -12.97
C LEU A 53 4.89 -3.91 -12.05
N LEU A 54 4.76 -3.31 -10.88
CA LEU A 54 5.74 -3.31 -9.80
C LEU A 54 5.06 -3.77 -8.52
N LEU A 55 5.66 -4.75 -7.83
CA LEU A 55 5.20 -5.24 -6.54
C LEU A 55 6.07 -4.64 -5.42
N LEU A 56 5.43 -3.96 -4.47
CA LEU A 56 6.06 -3.44 -3.26
C LEU A 56 5.54 -4.25 -2.07
N ALA A 57 6.42 -4.67 -1.18
CA ALA A 57 6.05 -5.45 -0.01
C ALA A 57 6.88 -5.03 1.21
N THR A 58 6.21 -4.61 2.28
CA THR A 58 6.89 -4.28 3.54
C THR A 58 5.95 -4.29 4.73
N VAL A 59 6.52 -4.53 5.90
CA VAL A 59 5.80 -4.46 7.19
C VAL A 59 5.66 -3.02 7.71
N ARG A 60 6.40 -2.05 7.14
CA ARG A 60 6.46 -0.67 7.64
C ARG A 60 5.74 0.29 6.71
N THR A 61 4.67 0.90 7.20
CA THR A 61 3.89 1.93 6.49
C THR A 61 4.75 3.08 5.95
N SER A 62 5.72 3.57 6.73
CA SER A 62 6.61 4.66 6.29
C SER A 62 7.57 4.25 5.17
N THR A 63 8.00 2.98 5.16
CA THR A 63 8.75 2.42 4.03
C THR A 63 7.87 2.31 2.80
N MET A 64 6.64 1.78 2.95
CA MET A 64 5.69 1.66 1.84
C MET A 64 5.38 3.02 1.21
N GLN A 65 5.16 4.07 2.02
CA GLN A 65 4.91 5.41 1.49
C GLN A 65 6.08 5.91 0.64
N ARG A 66 7.32 5.75 1.13
CA ARG A 66 8.51 6.18 0.41
C ARG A 66 8.67 5.42 -0.90
N GLU A 67 8.49 4.11 -0.88
CA GLU A 67 8.62 3.26 -2.09
C GLU A 67 7.51 3.55 -3.11
N MET A 68 6.27 3.73 -2.66
CA MET A 68 5.17 4.17 -3.53
C MET A 68 5.44 5.54 -4.14
N GLN A 69 6.01 6.49 -3.39
CA GLN A 69 6.37 7.80 -3.93
C GLN A 69 7.49 7.68 -4.97
N GLN A 70 8.53 6.87 -4.71
CA GLN A 70 9.59 6.61 -5.68
C GLN A 70 9.05 5.97 -6.96
N ALA A 71 8.10 5.04 -6.85
CA ALA A 71 7.42 4.45 -7.99
C ALA A 71 6.55 5.48 -8.74
N ALA A 72 5.85 6.36 -8.02
CA ALA A 72 5.07 7.45 -8.60
C ALA A 72 5.94 8.41 -9.42
N ASP A 73 7.11 8.78 -8.88
CA ASP A 73 8.08 9.64 -9.56
C ASP A 73 8.64 8.96 -10.84
N ALA A 74 8.58 7.62 -10.92
CA ALA A 74 8.94 6.82 -12.09
C ALA A 74 7.77 6.55 -13.06
N GLY A 75 6.58 7.12 -12.82
CA GLY A 75 5.40 7.00 -13.68
C GLY A 75 4.51 5.79 -13.37
N TYR A 76 4.61 5.21 -12.18
CA TYR A 76 3.70 4.18 -11.71
C TYR A 76 2.55 4.76 -10.89
N SER A 77 1.38 4.14 -10.97
CA SER A 77 0.19 4.51 -10.20
C SER A 77 -0.33 3.32 -9.39
N LEU A 78 -1.00 3.56 -8.28
CA LEU A 78 -1.57 2.50 -7.45
C LEU A 78 -2.63 1.69 -8.21
N ALA A 79 -2.36 0.39 -8.38
CA ALA A 79 -3.30 -0.56 -9.00
C ALA A 79 -4.04 -1.42 -7.96
N GLY A 80 -3.37 -1.77 -6.86
CA GLY A 80 -3.99 -2.56 -5.79
C GLY A 80 -3.17 -2.57 -4.51
N ILE A 81 -3.84 -2.90 -3.40
CA ILE A 81 -3.23 -3.07 -2.09
C ILE A 81 -3.88 -4.26 -1.39
N GLN A 82 -3.09 -4.99 -0.61
CA GLN A 82 -3.58 -5.96 0.36
C GLN A 82 -2.68 -5.93 1.60
N GLY A 83 -3.28 -5.77 2.77
CA GLY A 83 -2.66 -6.10 4.05
C GLY A 83 -3.02 -7.54 4.43
N GLY A 84 -2.06 -8.28 4.97
CA GLY A 84 -2.33 -9.66 5.37
C GLY A 84 -1.10 -10.40 5.86
N LYS A 85 -1.33 -11.62 6.36
CA LYS A 85 -0.27 -12.58 6.60
C LYS A 85 0.07 -13.28 5.29
N THR A 86 1.34 -13.36 4.95
CA THR A 86 1.81 -14.19 3.84
C THR A 86 2.37 -15.52 4.34
N ALA A 87 2.80 -16.37 3.41
CA ALA A 87 3.12 -17.78 3.66
C ALA A 87 4.16 -18.01 4.79
N TRP A 88 4.96 -16.99 5.13
CA TRP A 88 5.94 -17.04 6.22
C TRP A 88 5.47 -16.44 7.55
N GLY A 89 4.18 -16.16 7.68
CA GLY A 89 3.53 -15.81 8.95
C GLY A 89 3.72 -14.36 9.42
N THR A 90 4.46 -13.54 8.68
CA THR A 90 4.60 -12.11 8.95
C THR A 90 3.48 -11.32 8.30
N TRP A 91 2.96 -10.33 9.03
CA TRP A 91 2.05 -9.34 8.47
C TRP A 91 2.82 -8.40 7.55
N GLU A 92 2.35 -8.22 6.33
CA GLU A 92 2.91 -7.26 5.38
C GLU A 92 1.83 -6.51 4.61
N LEU A 93 2.18 -5.29 4.21
CA LEU A 93 1.48 -4.56 3.17
C LEU A 93 2.07 -4.97 1.84
N VAL A 94 1.22 -5.41 0.93
CA VAL A 94 1.58 -5.71 -0.45
C VAL A 94 0.84 -4.71 -1.33
N VAL A 95 1.58 -3.98 -2.15
CA VAL A 95 1.04 -2.98 -3.09
C VAL A 95 1.48 -3.35 -4.50
N VAL A 96 0.53 -3.34 -5.43
CA VAL A 96 0.79 -3.43 -6.86
C VAL A 96 0.69 -2.03 -7.44
N MET A 97 1.77 -1.58 -8.07
CA MET A 97 1.83 -0.33 -8.81
C MET A 97 1.83 -0.66 -10.31
N GLN A 98 1.06 0.05 -11.11
CA GLN A 98 1.00 -0.12 -12.56
C GLN A 98 1.55 1.12 -13.27
N ARG A 99 2.49 0.91 -14.17
CA ARG A 99 3.01 1.96 -15.04
C ARG A 99 1.94 2.36 -16.03
N ASN A 100 1.67 3.65 -16.09
CA ASN A 100 0.79 4.21 -17.11
C ASN A 100 1.64 5.22 -17.91
N PRO A 101 2.06 4.88 -19.14
CA PRO A 101 2.92 5.76 -19.93
C PRO A 101 2.25 7.09 -20.31
N ASP A 102 0.91 7.12 -20.30
CA ASP A 102 0.10 8.30 -20.59
C ASP A 102 -0.28 9.07 -19.31
N SER A 103 0.08 8.55 -18.13
CA SER A 103 -0.13 9.20 -16.83
C SER A 103 0.92 10.27 -16.61
N THR A 104 0.51 11.51 -16.87
CA THR A 104 1.26 12.73 -16.56
C THR A 104 1.14 13.27 -15.12
N PRO A 105 0.14 12.91 -14.27
CA PRO A 105 0.03 13.55 -12.96
C PRO A 105 1.19 13.15 -12.05
N ARG A 106 1.90 14.15 -11.52
CA ARG A 106 2.81 13.99 -10.39
C ARG A 106 1.99 13.69 -9.14
N THR A 107 1.69 12.42 -8.94
CA THR A 107 0.91 11.95 -7.80
C THR A 107 1.77 11.96 -6.54
N GLU A 108 1.27 12.57 -5.49
CA GLU A 108 1.83 12.49 -4.15
C GLU A 108 1.03 11.49 -3.32
N TYR A 109 1.70 10.49 -2.74
CA TYR A 109 1.08 9.51 -1.87
C TYR A 109 1.27 9.84 -0.40
N ARG A 110 0.19 9.66 0.39
CA ARG A 110 0.22 9.73 1.85
C ARG A 110 -0.41 8.47 2.41
N LEU A 111 0.33 7.77 3.28
CA LEU A 111 -0.17 6.60 3.98
C LEU A 111 -0.41 6.94 5.44
N LEU A 112 -1.59 6.61 5.93
CA LEU A 112 -1.96 6.69 7.33
C LEU A 112 -2.12 5.27 7.87
N ALA A 113 -1.51 4.95 8.99
CA ALA A 113 -1.72 3.68 9.69
C ALA A 113 -2.13 3.99 11.14
N THR A 114 -3.27 3.48 11.56
CA THR A 114 -3.78 3.76 12.91
C THR A 114 -4.47 2.55 13.51
N ILE A 115 -4.29 2.40 14.83
CA ILE A 115 -4.98 1.38 15.65
C ILE A 115 -6.23 1.97 16.32
N LYS A 116 -6.34 3.30 16.34
CA LYS A 116 -7.42 4.04 17.00
C LYS A 116 -8.22 4.83 15.98
N THR A 117 -9.51 4.54 15.93
CA THR A 117 -10.50 5.20 15.08
C THR A 117 -10.49 6.73 15.20
N SER A 118 -10.43 7.28 16.43
CA SER A 118 -10.40 8.73 16.64
C SER A 118 -9.16 9.40 16.06
N THR A 119 -7.99 8.77 16.21
CA THR A 119 -6.75 9.23 15.58
C THR A 119 -6.84 9.15 14.06
N MET A 120 -7.53 8.15 13.52
CA MET A 120 -7.73 8.04 12.07
C MET A 120 -8.53 9.22 11.52
N GLU A 121 -9.63 9.60 12.17
CA GLU A 121 -10.46 10.73 11.73
C GLU A 121 -9.67 12.04 11.74
N GLU A 122 -8.89 12.30 12.78
CA GLU A 122 -8.02 13.48 12.87
C GLU A 122 -6.93 13.49 11.78
N GLU A 123 -6.26 12.36 11.55
CA GLU A 123 -5.21 12.24 10.53
C GLU A 123 -5.79 12.35 9.11
N LEU A 124 -6.96 11.75 8.85
CA LEU A 124 -7.70 11.91 7.59
C LEU A 124 -8.07 13.37 7.38
N GLN A 125 -8.63 14.04 8.39
CA GLN A 125 -9.00 15.44 8.26
C GLN A 125 -7.78 16.35 8.04
N ARG A 126 -6.65 16.07 8.70
CA ARG A 126 -5.39 16.79 8.43
C ARG A 126 -4.93 16.60 6.98
N ALA A 127 -5.04 15.39 6.44
CA ALA A 127 -4.68 15.11 5.05
C ALA A 127 -5.66 15.75 4.06
N GLY A 128 -6.97 15.71 4.34
CA GLY A 128 -8.01 16.37 3.55
C GLY A 128 -7.87 17.89 3.51
N ASN A 129 -7.46 18.50 4.63
CA ASN A 129 -7.10 19.92 4.67
C ASN A 129 -5.90 20.26 3.78
N ALA A 130 -5.01 19.29 3.54
CA ALA A 130 -3.88 19.41 2.62
C ALA A 130 -4.22 18.99 1.17
N GLY A 131 -5.47 18.61 0.89
CA GLY A 131 -5.94 18.23 -0.45
C GLY A 131 -5.64 16.79 -0.85
N PHE A 132 -5.34 15.91 0.11
CA PHE A 132 -5.23 14.49 -0.17
C PHE A 132 -6.63 13.88 -0.26
N HIS A 133 -6.87 13.15 -1.34
CA HIS A 133 -8.09 12.41 -1.62
C HIS A 133 -7.95 10.96 -1.22
N TYR A 134 -9.06 10.32 -0.84
CA TYR A 134 -9.07 8.92 -0.48
C TYR A 134 -8.88 8.07 -1.71
N ARG A 135 -7.98 7.09 -1.64
CA ARG A 135 -7.74 6.17 -2.75
C ARG A 135 -8.16 4.73 -2.45
N THR A 136 -7.76 4.22 -1.29
CA THR A 136 -8.06 2.84 -0.84
C THR A 136 -7.67 2.66 0.63
N GLN A 137 -8.08 1.55 1.24
CA GLN A 137 -7.67 1.15 2.59
C GLN A 137 -7.53 -0.37 2.70
N THR A 138 -6.79 -0.82 3.71
CA THR A 138 -6.67 -2.24 4.06
C THR A 138 -6.44 -2.39 5.56
N SER A 139 -6.67 -3.59 6.10
CA SER A 139 -6.27 -3.93 7.47
C SER A 139 -4.93 -4.65 7.47
N LEU A 140 -4.06 -4.28 8.41
CA LEU A 140 -2.75 -4.87 8.64
C LEU A 140 -2.64 -5.19 10.14
N ASP A 141 -2.78 -6.46 10.50
CA ASP A 141 -2.91 -6.87 11.91
C ASP A 141 -4.02 -6.08 12.62
N LYS A 142 -3.65 -5.18 13.54
CA LYS A 142 -4.57 -4.33 14.32
C LYS A 142 -4.64 -2.89 13.82
N GLU A 143 -3.95 -2.60 12.72
CA GLU A 143 -3.91 -1.30 12.09
C GLU A 143 -4.84 -1.28 10.89
N THR A 144 -5.54 -0.16 10.71
CA THR A 144 -6.10 0.18 9.41
C THR A 144 -5.14 1.11 8.71
N VAL A 145 -4.76 0.73 7.49
CA VAL A 145 -3.90 1.52 6.61
C VAL A 145 -4.77 2.16 5.53
N VAL A 146 -4.70 3.48 5.41
CA VAL A 146 -5.40 4.26 4.38
C VAL A 146 -4.35 4.87 3.46
N ILE A 147 -4.52 4.67 2.16
CA ILE A 147 -3.74 5.36 1.12
C ILE A 147 -4.57 6.53 0.61
N LEU A 148 -3.95 7.70 0.65
CA LEU A 148 -4.47 8.92 0.07
C LEU A 148 -3.52 9.39 -1.05
N GLU A 149 -4.07 10.12 -2.00
CA GLU A 149 -3.31 10.68 -3.11
C GLU A 149 -3.67 12.15 -3.37
N ARG A 150 -2.72 12.91 -3.89
CA ARG A 150 -2.94 14.28 -4.36
C ARG A 150 -2.25 14.48 -5.69
N ASN A 151 -2.94 15.12 -6.63
CA ASN A 151 -2.34 15.57 -7.87
C ASN A 151 -1.56 16.88 -7.61
N ARG A 152 -0.23 16.85 -7.80
CA ARG A 152 0.64 18.02 -7.58
C ARG A 152 0.59 19.05 -8.70
N ASP A 153 -0.03 18.72 -9.82
CA ASP A 153 -0.13 19.61 -10.99
C ASP A 153 -1.38 20.50 -10.94
N LEU A 154 -2.24 20.31 -9.93
CA LEU A 154 -3.39 21.18 -9.70
C LEU A 154 -2.96 22.54 -9.14
N GLU A 155 -3.44 23.62 -9.77
CA GLU A 155 -3.12 25.00 -9.38
C GLU A 155 -3.66 25.37 -7.99
N SER A 156 -4.73 24.71 -7.55
CA SER A 156 -5.36 24.97 -6.25
C SER A 156 -5.65 23.67 -5.50
N ILE A 157 -5.42 23.70 -4.19
CA ILE A 157 -5.80 22.61 -3.29
C ILE A 157 -7.31 22.64 -3.03
N GLN A 158 -8.02 21.63 -3.52
CA GLN A 158 -9.39 21.36 -3.07
C GLN A 158 -9.34 20.67 -1.71
N ARG A 159 -9.76 21.38 -0.65
CA ARG A 159 -9.88 20.78 0.68
C ARG A 159 -10.98 19.74 0.70
N ILE A 160 -10.74 18.65 1.42
CA ILE A 160 -11.66 17.54 1.62
C ILE A 160 -12.01 17.48 3.10
N GLU A 161 -13.31 17.40 3.38
CA GLU A 161 -13.80 17.04 4.70
C GLU A 161 -14.05 15.54 4.73
N TYR A 162 -13.47 14.88 5.73
CA TYR A 162 -13.64 13.47 5.97
C TYR A 162 -14.57 13.24 7.13
N LYS A 163 -15.35 12.17 7.03
CA LYS A 163 -16.15 11.66 8.13
C LYS A 163 -15.91 10.17 8.23
N LEU A 164 -15.63 9.72 9.45
CA LEU A 164 -15.39 8.31 9.73
C LEU A 164 -16.57 7.78 10.55
N LEU A 165 -17.13 6.66 10.10
CA LEU A 165 -18.15 5.91 10.84
C LEU A 165 -17.57 4.55 11.22
N ALA A 166 -17.69 4.16 12.48
CA ALA A 166 -17.25 2.85 12.95
C ALA A 166 -18.33 2.24 13.85
N THR A 167 -18.66 0.97 13.59
CA THR A 167 -19.62 0.24 14.45
C THR A 167 -19.30 -1.24 14.54
N THR A 168 -19.67 -1.82 15.69
CA THR A 168 -19.76 -3.28 15.87
C THR A 168 -21.13 -3.84 15.48
N LYS A 169 -22.13 -2.98 15.24
CA LYS A 169 -23.52 -3.36 14.88
C LYS A 169 -23.91 -2.76 13.53
N THR A 170 -23.88 -3.56 12.47
CA THR A 170 -24.18 -3.13 11.10
C THR A 170 -25.57 -2.50 10.93
N SER A 171 -26.56 -2.85 11.76
CA SER A 171 -27.89 -2.22 11.73
C SER A 171 -27.87 -0.72 12.05
N THR A 172 -26.93 -0.26 12.87
CA THR A 172 -26.75 1.18 13.19
C THR A 172 -26.03 1.94 12.08
N MET A 173 -25.14 1.26 11.33
CA MET A 173 -24.38 1.86 10.23
C MET A 173 -25.29 2.42 9.13
N GLN A 174 -26.39 1.73 8.81
CA GLN A 174 -27.31 2.20 7.77
C GLN A 174 -27.89 3.59 8.10
N GLN A 175 -28.27 3.83 9.35
CA GLN A 175 -28.83 5.12 9.77
C GLN A 175 -27.78 6.22 9.74
N GLU A 176 -26.56 5.93 10.21
CA GLU A 176 -25.44 6.88 10.20
C GLU A 176 -24.99 7.24 8.78
N LEU A 177 -24.95 6.26 7.87
CA LEU A 177 -24.66 6.49 6.46
C LEU A 177 -25.71 7.40 5.81
N LEU A 178 -27.00 7.14 6.04
CA LEU A 178 -28.08 7.98 5.53
C LEU A 178 -28.00 9.41 6.08
N ALA A 179 -27.69 9.58 7.37
CA ALA A 179 -27.50 10.89 7.97
C ALA A 179 -26.28 11.62 7.36
N ALA A 180 -25.19 10.91 7.06
CA ALA A 180 -24.01 11.49 6.45
C ALA A 180 -24.22 11.87 4.98
N THR A 181 -24.92 11.04 4.20
CA THR A 181 -25.26 11.38 2.81
C THR A 181 -26.25 12.53 2.72
N ALA A 182 -27.21 12.63 3.66
CA ALA A 182 -28.07 13.80 3.79
C ALA A 182 -27.29 15.09 4.10
N ALA A 183 -26.16 14.96 4.80
CA ALA A 183 -25.20 16.05 5.03
C ALA A 183 -24.23 16.28 3.83
N GLY A 184 -24.42 15.60 2.70
CA GLY A 184 -23.62 15.79 1.48
C GLY A 184 -22.30 15.02 1.45
N PHE A 185 -22.06 14.09 2.37
CA PHE A 185 -20.92 13.19 2.29
C PHE A 185 -21.15 12.07 1.26
N ASN A 186 -20.08 11.70 0.57
CA ASN A 186 -20.05 10.59 -0.38
C ASN A 186 -19.26 9.42 0.19
N PHE A 187 -19.68 8.20 -0.14
CA PHE A 187 -18.94 7.00 0.23
C PHE A 187 -17.55 6.99 -0.41
N SER A 188 -16.51 6.74 0.40
CA SER A 188 -15.12 6.64 -0.08
C SER A 188 -14.62 5.20 0.02
N GLY A 189 -14.80 4.54 1.16
CA GLY A 189 -14.39 3.15 1.31
C GLY A 189 -14.84 2.50 2.61
N VAL A 190 -14.72 1.18 2.68
CA VAL A 190 -15.12 0.36 3.83
C VAL A 190 -14.07 -0.71 4.10
N THR A 191 -13.84 -1.03 5.37
CA THR A 191 -13.06 -2.20 5.78
C THR A 191 -13.60 -2.78 7.08
N VAL A 192 -13.15 -3.99 7.40
CA VAL A 192 -13.29 -4.56 8.73
C VAL A 192 -11.95 -4.42 9.45
N ALA A 193 -11.96 -3.74 10.58
CA ALA A 193 -10.78 -3.50 11.40
C ALA A 193 -10.88 -4.26 12.73
N GLU A 194 -9.76 -4.77 13.22
CA GLU A 194 -9.64 -5.36 14.55
C GLU A 194 -8.85 -4.40 15.44
N HIS A 195 -9.52 -3.40 16.02
CA HIS A 195 -8.85 -2.41 16.87
C HIS A 195 -8.58 -2.96 18.28
N LEU A 196 -7.47 -2.52 18.90
CA LEU A 196 -6.98 -3.03 20.19
C LEU A 196 -8.00 -3.00 21.35
N PHE A 197 -9.04 -2.15 21.28
CA PHE A 197 -9.97 -1.92 22.39
C PHE A 197 -11.47 -2.06 22.02
N GLY A 198 -11.81 -2.47 20.79
CA GLY A 198 -13.20 -2.43 20.28
C GLY A 198 -13.75 -3.74 19.71
N GLY A 199 -12.92 -4.77 19.55
CA GLY A 199 -13.30 -5.96 18.79
C GLY A 199 -13.30 -5.71 17.27
N LYS A 200 -14.02 -6.53 16.50
CA LYS A 200 -14.13 -6.36 15.05
C LYS A 200 -15.17 -5.29 14.74
N GLU A 201 -14.77 -4.26 14.02
CA GLU A 201 -15.61 -3.13 13.66
C GLU A 201 -15.67 -2.97 12.14
N VAL A 202 -16.83 -2.60 11.62
CA VAL A 202 -16.95 -2.08 10.26
C VAL A 202 -16.62 -0.60 10.31
N VAL A 203 -15.59 -0.20 9.56
CA VAL A 203 -15.13 1.18 9.44
C VAL A 203 -15.43 1.67 8.03
N THR A 204 -16.21 2.73 7.93
CA THR A 204 -16.55 3.41 6.68
C THR A 204 -15.95 4.80 6.67
N ILE A 205 -15.27 5.14 5.58
CA ILE A 205 -14.74 6.47 5.32
C ILE A 205 -15.66 7.14 4.29
N LEU A 206 -16.08 8.36 4.61
CA LEU A 206 -16.86 9.22 3.75
C LEU A 206 -16.09 10.52 3.50
N SER A 207 -16.34 11.16 2.37
CA SER A 207 -15.71 12.44 2.03
C SER A 207 -16.65 13.38 1.29
N ARG A 208 -16.39 14.68 1.42
CA ARG A 208 -16.97 15.71 0.56
C ARG A 208 -15.95 16.80 0.27
N PRO A 209 -15.99 17.42 -0.92
CA PRO A 209 -15.23 18.64 -1.14
C PRO A 209 -15.77 19.74 -0.22
N VAL A 210 -14.86 20.53 0.36
CA VAL A 210 -15.23 21.77 1.05
C VAL A 210 -15.57 22.80 -0.02
N THR A 211 -16.86 23.04 -0.24
CA THR A 211 -17.33 24.18 -1.03
C THR A 211 -17.15 25.44 -0.18
N GLY A 212 -16.45 26.44 -0.72
CA GLY A 212 -16.18 27.68 0.02
C GLY A 212 -17.46 28.43 0.39
N ASN A 213 -17.44 29.07 1.57
CA ASN A 213 -18.25 30.25 1.86
C ASN A 213 -17.56 31.49 1.29
#